data_AF-A0A957DRT1-F1
#
_entry.id   AF-A0A957DRT1-F1
#
_cell.length_a   1.000
_cell.length_b   1.000
_cell.length_c   1.000
_cell.angle_alpha   90.00
_cell.angle_beta   90.00
_cell.angle_gamma   90.00
#
_symmetry.space_group_name_H-M   'P 1'
#
loop_
_entity.id
_entity.type
_entity.pdbx_description
1 polymer ?
#
loop_
_entity_poly.entity_id
_entity_poly.type
_entity_poly.pdbx_seq_one_letter_code
_entity_poly.pdbx_strand_id
1 'polypeptide(L)'
;MALETLEPAVWEVRLLRLAHHALIHESRNEPVDNGREHLAQAYEHCAAITKQHSRTFYLASGLLPRRERQAARALYAFCRVSDDLVDKAADQQYQRLLQWRQESLANHPPIYNLVALAWADTRANFNIPRRYAEQLLDGVTSDLVHTRYETFSELAQYCYGVASTVGLMAMHIVG
;
A
#
# COMPACT_ATOMS: atom_id res chain seq x y z
N MET A 1 -28.72 -1.73 34.42
CA MET A 1 -28.36 -1.95 33.01
C MET A 1 -26.88 -2.25 33.01
N ALA A 2 -26.51 -3.54 33.06
CA ALA A 2 -25.11 -3.93 33.09
C ALA A 2 -24.52 -3.63 31.69
N LEU A 3 -23.45 -2.84 31.66
CA LEU A 3 -22.59 -2.73 30.49
C LEU A 3 -21.94 -4.11 30.32
N GLU A 4 -22.51 -4.97 29.48
CA GLU A 4 -21.77 -6.11 28.93
C GLU A 4 -20.57 -5.52 28.21
N THR A 5 -19.39 -5.68 28.81
CA THR A 5 -18.12 -5.50 28.13
C THR A 5 -18.09 -6.50 26.98
N LEU A 6 -18.37 -6.02 25.77
CA LEU A 6 -18.23 -6.81 24.55
C LEU A 6 -16.76 -7.21 24.41
N GLU A 7 -16.45 -8.46 24.75
CA GLU A 7 -15.16 -9.05 24.45
C GLU A 7 -14.96 -9.02 22.92
N PRO A 8 -13.85 -8.46 22.41
CA PRO A 8 -13.64 -8.32 20.98
C PRO A 8 -13.62 -9.69 20.30
N ALA A 9 -14.26 -9.78 19.14
CA ALA A 9 -14.30 -11.02 18.39
C ALA A 9 -12.87 -11.47 18.01
N VAL A 10 -12.64 -12.79 17.96
CA VAL A 10 -11.29 -13.35 17.70
C VAL A 10 -10.65 -12.80 16.42
N TRP A 11 -11.46 -12.51 15.39
CA TRP A 11 -10.98 -11.92 14.15
C TRP A 11 -10.48 -10.49 14.35
N GLU A 12 -11.18 -9.66 15.14
CA GLU A 12 -10.82 -8.27 15.40
C GLU A 12 -9.48 -8.17 16.16
N VAL A 13 -9.32 -8.99 17.21
CA VAL A 13 -8.06 -9.07 17.96
C VAL A 13 -6.90 -9.46 17.06
N ARG A 14 -7.12 -10.37 16.10
CA ARG A 14 -6.11 -10.76 15.11
C ARG A 14 -5.73 -9.58 14.22
N LEU A 15 -6.69 -8.83 13.69
CA LEU A 15 -6.41 -7.68 12.82
C LEU A 15 -5.66 -6.56 13.56
N LEU A 16 -6.06 -6.27 14.79
CA LEU A 16 -5.37 -5.30 15.64
C LEU A 16 -3.92 -5.72 15.91
N ARG A 17 -3.66 -7.01 16.15
CA ARG A 17 -2.29 -7.53 16.28
C ARG A 17 -1.48 -7.36 15.01
N LEU A 18 -2.06 -7.64 13.83
CA LEU A 18 -1.38 -7.41 12.55
C LEU A 18 -1.02 -5.94 12.34
N ALA A 19 -1.93 -5.03 12.68
CA ALA A 19 -1.72 -3.60 12.55
C ALA A 19 -0.62 -3.10 13.51
N HIS A 20 -0.66 -3.55 14.76
CA HIS A 20 0.29 -3.14 15.80
C HIS A 20 1.69 -3.73 15.60
N HIS A 21 1.78 -4.98 15.14
CA HIS A 21 3.06 -5.63 14.87
C HIS A 21 3.89 -4.87 13.82
N ALA A 22 3.25 -4.27 12.82
CA ALA A 22 3.92 -3.43 11.83
C ALA A 22 4.59 -2.19 12.44
N LEU A 23 4.02 -1.62 13.51
CA LEU A 23 4.55 -0.39 14.14
C LEU A 23 5.76 -0.65 15.03
N ILE A 24 5.80 -1.79 15.74
CA ILE A 24 6.82 -2.03 16.78
C ILE A 24 8.14 -2.52 16.20
N HIS A 25 8.11 -3.25 15.10
CA HIS A 25 9.23 -4.11 14.70
C HIS A 25 10.06 -3.60 13.51
N GLU A 26 9.83 -2.37 13.05
CA GLU A 26 10.51 -1.87 11.85
C GLU A 26 11.52 -0.75 12.11
N SER A 27 12.71 -0.97 11.56
CA SER A 27 13.73 0.04 11.36
C SER A 27 13.22 1.14 10.42
N ARG A 28 13.67 2.37 10.64
CA ARG A 28 13.37 3.50 9.74
C ARG A 28 13.78 3.16 8.32
N ASN A 29 12.90 3.46 7.36
CA ASN A 29 13.21 3.39 5.94
C ASN A 29 14.40 4.32 5.62
N GLU A 30 15.28 3.86 4.73
CA GLU A 30 16.43 4.64 4.30
C GLU A 30 16.01 5.72 3.29
N PRO A 31 16.62 6.92 3.34
CA PRO A 31 16.42 7.93 2.30
C PRO A 31 16.83 7.39 0.93
N VAL A 32 16.04 7.72 -0.08
CA VAL A 32 16.34 7.35 -1.47
C VAL A 32 17.33 8.34 -2.07
N ASP A 33 18.56 7.93 -2.35
CA ASP A 33 19.59 8.77 -2.99
C ASP A 33 19.56 8.59 -4.52
N ASN A 34 18.42 8.88 -5.12
CA ASN A 34 18.25 8.88 -6.57
C ASN A 34 17.98 10.31 -7.01
N GLY A 35 18.84 10.89 -7.85
CA GLY A 35 18.89 12.32 -8.15
C GLY A 35 17.52 12.99 -8.35
N ARG A 36 17.38 14.23 -7.84
CA ARG A 36 16.10 14.97 -7.70
C ARG A 36 15.21 14.97 -8.95
N GLU A 37 15.80 14.93 -10.15
CA GLU A 37 15.06 14.89 -11.42
C GLU A 37 14.27 13.58 -11.61
N HIS A 38 14.87 12.43 -11.28
CA HIS A 38 14.19 11.13 -11.37
C HIS A 38 13.03 11.05 -10.38
N LEU A 39 13.21 11.56 -9.16
CA LEU A 39 12.14 11.63 -8.17
C LEU A 39 10.99 12.54 -8.62
N ALA A 40 11.29 13.67 -9.25
CA ALA A 40 10.27 14.55 -9.79
C ALA A 40 9.43 13.85 -10.88
N GLN A 41 10.09 13.16 -11.81
CA GLN A 41 9.44 12.36 -12.86
C GLN A 41 8.60 11.22 -12.26
N ALA A 42 9.12 10.55 -11.24
CA ALA A 42 8.44 9.46 -10.54
C ALA A 42 7.12 9.92 -9.90
N TYR A 43 7.13 11.06 -9.20
CA TYR A 43 5.92 11.62 -8.61
C TYR A 43 4.93 12.15 -9.65
N GLU A 44 5.41 12.72 -10.75
CA GLU A 44 4.55 13.13 -11.87
C GLU A 44 3.86 11.93 -12.51
N HIS A 45 4.60 10.83 -12.70
CA HIS A 45 4.06 9.57 -13.21
C HIS A 45 2.97 9.01 -12.29
N CYS A 46 3.20 8.98 -10.97
CA CYS A 46 2.18 8.55 -10.00
C CYS A 46 0.94 9.45 -10.03
N ALA A 47 1.11 10.76 -10.20
CA ALA A 47 0.00 11.70 -10.34
C ALA A 47 -0.81 11.45 -11.63
N ALA A 48 -0.15 11.09 -12.74
CA ALA A 48 -0.80 10.73 -13.99
C ALA A 48 -1.63 9.45 -13.86
N ILE A 49 -1.06 8.38 -13.26
CA ILE A 49 -1.79 7.14 -12.95
C ILE A 49 -3.03 7.46 -12.09
N THR A 50 -2.85 8.24 -11.03
CA THR A 50 -3.96 8.61 -10.14
C THR A 50 -5.06 9.36 -10.89
N LYS A 51 -4.69 10.34 -11.73
CA LYS A 51 -5.64 11.12 -12.53
C LYS A 51 -6.43 10.24 -13.51
N GLN A 52 -5.77 9.26 -14.12
CA GLN A 52 -6.37 8.35 -15.09
C GLN A 52 -7.34 7.35 -14.43
N HIS A 53 -6.97 6.79 -13.27
CA HIS A 53 -7.69 5.68 -12.66
C HIS A 53 -8.67 6.09 -11.55
N SER A 54 -8.51 7.26 -10.94
CA SER A 54 -9.49 7.78 -9.96
C SER A 54 -9.57 9.31 -9.98
N ARG A 55 -10.55 9.82 -10.75
CA ARG A 55 -10.82 11.26 -10.84
C ARG A 55 -11.19 11.86 -9.48
N THR A 56 -12.01 11.16 -8.70
CA THR A 56 -12.44 11.62 -7.37
C THR A 56 -11.26 11.72 -6.40
N PHE A 57 -10.42 10.68 -6.32
CA PHE A 57 -9.25 10.70 -5.45
C PHE A 57 -8.20 11.71 -5.92
N TYR A 58 -8.01 11.86 -7.23
CA TYR A 58 -7.10 12.87 -7.79
C TYR A 58 -7.50 14.30 -7.40
N LEU A 59 -8.81 14.60 -7.44
CA LEU A 59 -9.35 15.89 -7.02
C LEU A 59 -9.23 16.09 -5.50
N ALA A 60 -9.64 15.09 -4.70
CA ALA A 60 -9.58 15.16 -3.24
C ALA A 60 -8.14 15.32 -2.73
N SER A 61 -7.20 14.49 -3.20
CA SER A 61 -5.77 14.63 -2.88
C SER A 61 -5.19 15.97 -3.33
N GLY A 62 -5.81 16.65 -4.30
CA GLY A 62 -5.45 18.00 -4.74
C GLY A 62 -5.48 19.05 -3.63
N LEU A 63 -6.34 18.84 -2.62
CA LEU A 63 -6.52 19.73 -1.47
C LEU A 63 -5.41 19.61 -0.41
N LEU A 64 -4.63 18.53 -0.45
CA LEU A 64 -3.50 18.34 0.45
C LEU A 64 -2.33 19.27 0.08
N PRO A 65 -1.47 19.64 1.04
CA PRO A 65 -0.23 20.34 0.73
C PRO A 65 0.64 19.49 -0.20
N ARG A 66 1.59 20.15 -0.89
CA ARG A 66 2.30 19.56 -2.03
C ARG A 66 2.95 18.21 -1.70
N ARG A 67 3.57 18.08 -0.53
CA ARG A 67 4.32 16.88 -0.11
C ARG A 67 3.39 15.70 0.16
N GLU A 68 2.34 15.91 0.95
CA GLU A 68 1.33 14.92 1.32
C GLU A 68 0.51 14.51 0.09
N ARG A 69 0.21 15.45 -0.81
CA ARG A 69 -0.44 15.17 -2.10
C ARG A 69 0.40 14.23 -2.96
N GLN A 70 1.71 14.49 -3.07
CA GLN A 70 2.62 13.64 -3.84
C GLN A 70 2.68 12.23 -3.23
N ALA A 71 2.83 12.14 -1.92
CA ALA A 71 2.82 10.87 -1.18
C ALA A 71 1.50 10.09 -1.34
N ALA A 72 0.35 10.75 -1.18
CA ALA A 72 -0.96 10.12 -1.34
C ALA A 72 -1.17 9.56 -2.76
N ARG A 73 -0.67 10.27 -3.78
CA ARG A 73 -0.72 9.80 -5.18
C ARG A 73 0.27 8.68 -5.47
N ALA A 74 1.43 8.67 -4.82
CA ALA A 74 2.38 7.56 -4.90
C ALA A 74 1.82 6.30 -4.22
N LEU A 75 1.19 6.44 -3.04
CA LEU A 75 0.47 5.35 -2.37
C LEU A 75 -0.64 4.79 -3.28
N TYR A 76 -1.46 5.66 -3.86
CA TYR A 76 -2.51 5.24 -4.79
C TYR A 76 -1.94 4.48 -6.00
N ALA A 77 -0.86 4.99 -6.62
CA ALA A 77 -0.23 4.34 -7.75
C ALA A 77 0.37 2.97 -7.37
N PHE A 78 0.98 2.84 -6.18
CA PHE A 78 1.46 1.56 -5.65
C PHE A 78 0.33 0.53 -5.52
N CYS A 79 -0.81 0.92 -4.91
CA CYS A 79 -1.98 0.06 -4.82
C CYS A 79 -2.50 -0.32 -6.21
N ARG A 80 -2.65 0.68 -7.10
CA ARG A 80 -3.21 0.44 -8.43
C ARG A 80 -2.37 -0.51 -9.28
N VAL A 81 -1.04 -0.39 -9.24
CA VAL A 81 -0.13 -1.32 -9.94
C VAL A 81 -0.26 -2.72 -9.34
N SER A 82 -0.40 -2.84 -8.03
CA SER A 82 -0.58 -4.14 -7.35
C SER A 82 -1.87 -4.82 -7.80
N ASP A 83 -3.00 -4.10 -7.80
CA ASP A 83 -4.30 -4.62 -8.24
C ASP A 83 -4.27 -5.01 -9.73
N ASP A 84 -3.71 -4.16 -10.59
CA ASP A 84 -3.61 -4.41 -12.03
C ASP A 84 -2.84 -5.69 -12.37
N LEU A 85 -1.89 -6.10 -11.52
CA LEU A 85 -1.13 -7.33 -11.70
C LEU A 85 -1.96 -8.59 -11.43
N VAL A 86 -3.01 -8.52 -10.62
CA VAL A 86 -3.89 -9.66 -10.33
C VAL A 86 -5.18 -9.64 -11.15
N ASP A 87 -5.70 -8.46 -11.48
CA ASP A 87 -6.93 -8.28 -12.27
C ASP A 87 -6.76 -8.63 -13.75
N LYS A 88 -5.58 -8.37 -14.32
CA LYS A 88 -5.32 -8.55 -15.75
C LYS A 88 -4.74 -9.93 -15.99
N ALA A 89 -5.55 -10.84 -16.51
CA ALA A 89 -5.08 -12.13 -17.00
C ALA A 89 -3.94 -11.92 -18.00
N ALA A 90 -2.75 -12.38 -17.63
CA ALA A 90 -1.53 -12.19 -18.40
C ALA A 90 -0.60 -13.38 -18.22
N ASP A 91 0.24 -13.61 -19.22
CA ASP A 91 1.33 -14.57 -19.09
C ASP A 91 2.26 -14.16 -17.94
N GLN A 92 2.76 -15.16 -17.22
CA GLN A 92 3.75 -14.99 -16.15
C GLN A 92 3.29 -14.06 -15.00
N GLN A 93 1.98 -13.96 -14.77
CA GLN A 93 1.38 -13.10 -13.74
C GLN A 93 2.07 -13.20 -12.37
N TYR A 94 2.30 -14.43 -11.89
CA TYR A 94 2.98 -14.68 -10.63
C TYR A 94 4.42 -14.16 -10.61
N GLN A 95 5.17 -14.31 -11.70
CA GLN A 95 6.56 -13.80 -11.80
C GLN A 95 6.61 -12.29 -11.78
N ARG A 96 5.66 -11.63 -12.47
CA ARG A 96 5.52 -10.17 -12.45
C ARG A 96 5.17 -9.66 -11.05
N LEU A 97 4.32 -10.37 -10.32
CA LEU A 97 3.97 -10.04 -8.94
C LEU A 97 5.17 -10.21 -7.99
N LEU A 98 5.98 -11.26 -8.16
CA LEU A 98 7.23 -11.44 -7.41
C LEU A 98 8.23 -10.32 -7.68
N GLN A 99 8.43 -9.97 -8.95
CA GLN A 99 9.31 -8.86 -9.33
C GLN A 99 8.80 -7.54 -8.73
N TRP A 100 7.51 -7.25 -8.85
CA TRP A 100 6.89 -6.06 -8.28
C TRP A 100 7.04 -6.01 -6.77
N ARG A 101 6.84 -7.13 -6.07
CA ARG A 101 7.06 -7.24 -4.62
C ARG A 101 8.50 -6.91 -4.25
N GLN A 102 9.48 -7.45 -4.98
CA GLN A 102 10.89 -7.17 -4.74
C GLN A 102 11.21 -5.67 -4.94
N GLU A 103 10.77 -5.10 -6.06
CA GLU A 103 11.09 -3.71 -6.42
C GLU A 103 10.35 -2.70 -5.52
N SER A 104 9.04 -2.87 -5.29
CA SER A 104 8.22 -1.94 -4.50
C SER A 104 8.55 -1.93 -3.00
N LEU A 105 9.10 -3.02 -2.47
CA LEU A 105 9.51 -3.11 -1.07
C LEU A 105 10.97 -2.69 -0.84
N ALA A 106 11.78 -2.56 -1.90
CA ALA A 106 13.17 -2.13 -1.81
C ALA A 106 13.30 -0.69 -1.28
N ASN A 107 14.35 -0.42 -0.50
CA ASN A 107 14.72 0.94 -0.13
C ASN A 107 15.26 1.71 -1.33
N HIS A 108 15.97 1.01 -2.22
CA HIS A 108 16.59 1.56 -3.43
C HIS A 108 16.09 0.80 -4.66
N PRO A 109 14.85 1.06 -5.11
CA PRO A 109 14.30 0.42 -6.30
C PRO A 109 15.01 0.87 -7.58
N PRO A 110 14.92 0.09 -8.67
CA PRO A 110 15.48 0.48 -9.96
C PRO A 110 14.88 1.78 -10.49
N ILE A 111 15.72 2.69 -11.02
CA ILE A 111 15.29 4.02 -11.48
C ILE A 111 14.26 4.01 -12.62
N TYR A 112 14.19 2.91 -13.38
CA TYR A 112 13.19 2.74 -14.45
C TYR A 112 11.79 2.46 -13.89
N ASN A 113 11.68 1.95 -12.66
CA ASN A 113 10.39 1.70 -12.02
C ASN A 113 9.97 2.94 -11.23
N LEU A 114 9.36 3.88 -11.96
CA LEU A 114 8.94 5.17 -11.42
C LEU A 114 7.95 5.07 -10.25
N VAL A 115 7.05 4.08 -10.25
CA VAL A 115 6.10 3.91 -9.13
C VAL A 115 6.81 3.39 -7.89
N ALA A 116 7.66 2.37 -8.03
CA ALA A 116 8.45 1.86 -6.91
C ALA A 116 9.38 2.95 -6.35
N LEU A 117 9.98 3.77 -7.22
CA LEU A 117 10.86 4.87 -6.84
C LEU A 117 10.14 5.94 -6.00
N ALA A 118 9.00 6.46 -6.46
CA ALA A 118 8.21 7.42 -5.69
C ALA A 118 7.66 6.80 -4.39
N TRP A 119 7.34 5.50 -4.41
CA TRP A 119 6.85 4.79 -3.23
C TRP A 119 7.93 4.60 -2.17
N ALA A 120 9.15 4.21 -2.55
CA ALA A 120 10.28 4.11 -1.63
C ALA A 120 10.58 5.45 -0.95
N ASP A 121 10.62 6.56 -1.72
CA ASP A 121 10.84 7.91 -1.17
C ASP A 121 9.69 8.32 -0.23
N THR A 122 8.45 7.99 -0.58
CA THR A 122 7.27 8.25 0.25
C THR A 122 7.35 7.50 1.58
N ARG A 123 7.68 6.20 1.56
CA ARG A 123 7.85 5.39 2.78
C ARG A 123 8.96 5.94 3.68
N ALA A 124 10.07 6.39 3.10
CA ALA A 124 11.16 7.05 3.82
C ALA A 124 10.72 8.34 4.49
N ASN A 125 10.12 9.25 3.72
CA ASN A 125 9.77 10.59 4.16
C ASN A 125 8.64 10.64 5.21
N PHE A 126 7.74 9.65 5.20
CA PHE A 126 6.59 9.58 6.12
C PHE A 126 6.72 8.46 7.17
N ASN A 127 7.87 7.78 7.22
CA ASN A 127 8.14 6.65 8.12
C ASN A 127 7.02 5.59 8.07
N ILE A 128 6.55 5.27 6.86
CA ILE A 128 5.49 4.28 6.66
C ILE A 128 6.09 2.89 6.88
N PRO A 129 5.53 2.06 7.78
CA PRO A 129 5.99 0.71 7.96
C PRO A 129 5.89 -0.09 6.65
N ARG A 130 7.02 -0.64 6.18
CA ARG A 130 7.11 -1.57 5.06
C ARG A 130 6.20 -2.78 5.27
N ARG A 131 5.99 -3.25 6.49
CA ARG A 131 5.13 -4.38 6.83
C ARG A 131 3.69 -4.18 6.36
N TYR A 132 3.18 -2.94 6.31
CA TYR A 132 1.85 -2.67 5.75
C TYR A 132 1.79 -2.92 4.25
N ALA A 133 2.84 -2.54 3.50
CA ALA A 133 2.94 -2.84 2.09
C ALA A 133 3.08 -4.35 1.84
N GLU A 134 3.82 -5.07 2.70
CA GLU A 134 3.90 -6.54 2.64
C GLU A 134 2.55 -7.21 2.86
N GLN A 135 1.81 -6.79 3.90
CA GLN A 135 0.47 -7.30 4.18
C GLN A 135 -0.52 -7.00 3.05
N LEU A 136 -0.40 -5.83 2.39
CA LEU A 136 -1.17 -5.52 1.20
C LEU A 136 -0.85 -6.47 0.05
N LEU A 137 0.43 -6.66 -0.25
CA LEU A 137 0.85 -7.54 -1.32
C LEU A 137 0.47 -9.00 -1.06
N ASP A 138 0.46 -9.45 0.20
CA ASP A 138 -0.07 -10.76 0.60
C ASP A 138 -1.57 -10.87 0.29
N GLY A 139 -2.35 -9.83 0.64
CA GLY A 139 -3.78 -9.75 0.33
C GLY A 139 -4.05 -9.78 -1.17
N VAL A 140 -3.37 -8.94 -1.94
CA VAL A 140 -3.48 -8.91 -3.41
C VAL A 140 -3.09 -10.24 -4.03
N THR A 141 -2.01 -10.88 -3.56
CA THR A 141 -1.59 -12.21 -4.06
C THR A 141 -2.67 -13.27 -3.87
N SER A 142 -3.48 -13.17 -2.82
CA SER A 142 -4.54 -14.15 -2.53
C SER A 142 -5.64 -14.18 -3.60
N ASP A 143 -5.85 -13.09 -4.33
CA ASP A 143 -6.83 -13.00 -5.43
C ASP A 143 -6.47 -13.89 -6.63
N LEU A 144 -5.22 -14.37 -6.73
CA LEU A 144 -4.81 -15.34 -7.76
C LEU A 144 -5.39 -16.74 -7.52
N VAL A 145 -5.81 -17.05 -6.29
CA VAL A 145 -6.14 -18.42 -5.87
C VAL A 145 -7.53 -18.51 -5.24
N HIS A 146 -7.98 -17.45 -4.57
CA HIS A 146 -9.23 -17.42 -3.81
C HIS A 146 -10.33 -16.69 -4.58
N THR A 147 -11.48 -17.36 -4.73
CA THR A 147 -12.69 -16.77 -5.34
C THR A 147 -13.84 -16.64 -4.35
N ARG A 148 -13.74 -17.28 -3.17
CA ARG A 148 -14.76 -17.26 -2.12
C ARG A 148 -14.14 -17.45 -0.74
N TYR A 149 -14.72 -16.79 0.27
CA TYR A 149 -14.40 -16.93 1.69
C TYR A 149 -15.54 -17.66 2.41
N GLU A 150 -15.20 -18.63 3.25
CA GLU A 150 -16.17 -19.50 3.94
C GLU A 150 -16.66 -18.85 5.25
N THR A 151 -15.84 -18.00 5.86
CA THR A 151 -16.17 -17.34 7.11
C THR A 151 -15.99 -15.83 7.04
N PHE A 152 -16.73 -15.11 7.88
CA PHE A 152 -16.53 -13.66 8.03
C PHE A 152 -15.10 -13.33 8.50
N SER A 153 -14.47 -14.19 9.31
CA SER A 153 -13.09 -13.98 9.75
C SER A 153 -12.10 -14.00 8.59
N GLU A 154 -12.31 -14.87 7.59
CA GLU A 154 -11.48 -14.91 6.39
C GLU A 154 -11.72 -13.68 5.51
N LEU A 155 -12.98 -13.31 5.29
CA LEU A 155 -13.33 -12.09 4.56
C LEU A 155 -12.74 -10.84 5.25
N ALA A 156 -12.84 -10.75 6.56
CA ALA A 156 -12.29 -9.64 7.34
C ALA A 156 -10.75 -9.57 7.23
N GLN A 157 -10.07 -10.73 7.23
CA GLN A 157 -8.62 -10.79 7.01
C GLN A 157 -8.23 -10.38 5.59
N TYR A 158 -9.02 -10.74 4.59
CA TYR A 158 -8.84 -10.25 3.22
C TYR A 158 -9.01 -8.73 3.14
N CYS A 159 -10.14 -8.19 3.63
CA CYS A 159 -10.40 -6.75 3.65
C CYS A 159 -9.33 -5.97 4.45
N TYR A 160 -8.77 -6.58 5.50
CA TYR A 160 -7.62 -6.02 6.19
C TYR A 160 -6.45 -5.83 5.22
N GLY A 161 -6.06 -6.91 4.53
CA GLY A 161 -4.95 -6.94 3.59
C GLY A 161 -5.10 -5.92 2.47
N VAL A 162 -6.21 -5.94 1.74
CA VAL A 162 -6.35 -5.11 0.51
C VAL A 162 -6.87 -3.69 0.75
N ALA A 163 -7.48 -3.39 1.90
CA ALA A 163 -8.08 -2.08 2.16
C ALA A 163 -7.62 -1.42 3.47
N SER A 164 -7.60 -2.15 4.59
CA SER A 164 -7.23 -1.54 5.88
C SER A 164 -5.76 -1.12 5.89
N THR A 165 -4.85 -1.92 5.30
CA THR A 165 -3.44 -1.54 5.13
C THR A 165 -3.26 -0.23 4.37
N VAL A 166 -4.10 0.05 3.36
CA VAL A 166 -4.08 1.32 2.62
C VAL A 166 -4.39 2.49 3.56
N GLY A 167 -5.42 2.34 4.40
CA GLY A 167 -5.76 3.33 5.42
C GLY A 167 -4.64 3.50 6.46
N LEU A 168 -4.05 2.39 6.93
CA LEU A 168 -2.92 2.40 7.86
C LEU A 168 -1.74 3.18 7.29
N MET A 169 -1.36 2.93 6.03
CA MET A 169 -0.30 3.68 5.35
C MET A 169 -0.69 5.14 5.10
N ALA A 170 -1.95 5.43 4.80
CA ALA A 170 -2.43 6.79 4.55
C ALA A 170 -2.37 7.67 5.82
N MET A 171 -2.65 7.12 7.01
CA MET A 171 -2.55 7.87 8.28
C MET A 171 -1.15 8.44 8.52
N HIS A 172 -0.09 7.74 8.11
CA HIS A 172 1.28 8.28 8.16
C HIS A 172 1.48 9.51 7.26
N ILE A 173 0.69 9.64 6.19
CA ILE A 173 0.79 10.74 5.22
C ILE A 173 -0.05 11.94 5.65
N VAL A 174 -1.27 11.72 6.13
CA VAL A 174 -2.24 12.80 6.37
C VAL A 174 -2.43 13.18 7.84
N GLY A 175 -1.97 12.36 8.78
CA GLY A 175 -2.19 12.54 10.23
C GLY A 175 -3.48 11.91 10.68
#